data_AF-A0A6I7Z3V3-F1
#
_entry.id   AF-A0A6I7Z3V3-F1
#
_cell.length_a   1.000
_cell.length_b   1.000
_cell.length_c   1.000
_cell.angle_alpha   90.00
_cell.angle_beta   90.00
_cell.angle_gamma   90.00
#
_symmetry.space_group_name_H-M   'P 1'
#
loop_
_entity.id
_entity.type
_entity.pdbx_description
1 polymer ?
#
loop_
_entity_poly.entity_id
_entity_poly.type
_entity_poly.pdbx_seq_one_letter_code
_entity_poly.pdbx_strand_id
1 'polypeptide(L)' 'MQSRCAEAARELVGPQARVTAASGGGVTAEVPGRRVVLAADALADRALDRLGVLAETLWEPA' A
#
# COMPACT_ATOMS: atom_id res chain seq x y z
N MET A 1 -2.12 8.84 -13.84
CA MET A 1 -2.11 7.71 -12.87
C MET A 1 -1.21 8.01 -11.66
N GLN A 2 0.07 8.37 -11.85
CA GLN A 2 0.94 8.75 -10.72
C GLN A 2 0.45 9.97 -9.91
N SER A 3 -0.20 10.98 -10.50
CA SER A 3 -0.68 12.15 -9.72
C SER A 3 -1.75 11.78 -8.70
N ARG A 4 -2.73 10.95 -9.08
CA ARG A 4 -3.77 10.46 -8.16
C ARG A 4 -3.19 9.57 -7.06
N CYS A 5 -2.18 8.75 -7.36
CA CYS A 5 -1.46 7.99 -6.33
C CYS A 5 -0.70 8.92 -5.38
N ALA A 6 -0.06 9.98 -5.89
CA ALA A 6 0.65 10.96 -5.07
C ALA A 6 -0.30 11.75 -4.14
N GLU A 7 -1.47 12.14 -4.63
CA GLU A 7 -2.52 12.79 -3.84
C GLU A 7 -3.00 11.87 -2.72
N ALA A 8 -3.42 10.65 -3.05
CA ALA A 8 -3.86 9.66 -2.06
C ALA A 8 -2.76 9.35 -1.03
N ALA A 9 -1.49 9.28 -1.46
CA ALA A 9 -0.38 9.03 -0.54
C ALA A 9 -0.17 10.20 0.44
N ARG A 10 -0.36 11.45 0.00
CA ARG A 10 -0.30 12.64 0.88
C ARG A 10 -1.49 12.71 1.83
N GLU A 11 -2.69 12.31 1.40
CA GLU A 11 -3.85 12.21 2.30
C GLU A 11 -3.61 11.19 3.42
N LEU A 12 -2.97 10.05 3.09
CA LEU A 12 -2.72 8.99 4.05
C LEU A 12 -1.59 9.29 5.03
N VAL A 13 -0.50 9.91 4.57
CA VAL A 13 0.74 10.05 5.36
C VAL A 13 0.96 11.47 5.87
N GLY A 14 0.41 12.46 5.16
CA GLY A 14 0.50 13.88 5.47
C GLY A 14 0.88 14.72 4.25
N PRO A 15 0.48 16.01 4.20
CA PRO A 15 0.66 16.87 3.03
C PRO A 15 2.14 17.15 2.71
N GLN A 16 3.03 17.04 3.70
CA GLN A 16 4.48 17.22 3.56
C GLN A 16 5.21 15.95 3.11
N ALA A 17 4.49 14.87 2.79
CA ALA A 17 5.12 13.61 2.42
C ALA A 17 5.98 13.77 1.17
N ARG A 18 7.22 13.29 1.26
CA ARG A 18 8.09 13.11 0.09
C ARG A 18 7.54 11.95 -0.71
N VAL A 19 7.13 12.23 -1.95
CA VAL A 19 6.56 11.23 -2.87
C VAL A 19 7.61 10.84 -3.90
N THR A 20 7.84 9.55 -4.08
CA THR A 20 8.78 8.98 -5.06
C THR A 20 8.05 7.96 -5.93
N ALA A 21 8.37 7.92 -7.22
CA ALA A 21 7.80 6.93 -8.13
C ALA A 21 8.37 5.54 -7.83
N ALA A 22 7.51 4.52 -7.84
CA ALA A 22 7.93 3.13 -7.68
C ALA A 22 8.27 2.50 -9.04
N SER A 23 9.30 1.65 -9.08
CA SER A 23 9.66 0.83 -10.25
C SER A 23 8.55 -0.19 -10.49
N GLY A 24 7.72 0.02 -11.52
CA GLY A 24 6.52 -0.79 -11.77
C GLY A 24 5.21 -0.01 -11.70
N GLY A 25 5.26 1.27 -11.32
CA GLY A 25 4.10 2.17 -11.28
C GLY A 25 3.55 2.39 -9.87
N GLY A 26 2.87 3.52 -9.70
CA GLY A 26 2.46 4.00 -8.38
C GLY A 26 3.55 4.80 -7.69
N VAL A 27 3.45 4.94 -6.36
CA VAL A 27 4.34 5.80 -5.56
C VAL A 27 4.62 5.23 -4.17
N THR A 28 5.76 5.61 -3.61
CA THR A 28 6.01 5.59 -2.17
C THR A 28 5.90 7.00 -1.62
N ALA A 29 5.26 7.19 -0.45
CA ALA A 29 5.28 8.46 0.25
C ALA A 29 5.68 8.30 1.72
N GLU A 30 6.49 9.23 2.21
CA GLU A 30 7.05 9.16 3.56
C GLU A 30 7.17 10.54 4.24
N VAL A 31 7.03 10.52 5.55
CA VAL A 31 7.40 11.57 6.52
C VAL A 31 8.18 10.89 7.67
N PRO A 32 8.87 11.63 8.55
CA PRO A 32 9.53 11.02 9.69
C PRO A 32 8.56 10.14 10.51
N GLY A 33 8.88 8.85 10.64
CA GLY A 33 8.09 7.88 11.41
C GLY A 33 6.87 7.29 10.71
N ARG A 34 6.55 7.69 9.46
CA ARG A 34 5.41 7.12 8.73
C ARG A 34 5.68 7.01 7.24
N ARG A 35 5.28 5.88 6.67
CA ARG A 35 5.45 5.59 5.24
C ARG A 35 4.23 4.84 4.71
N VAL A 36 3.87 5.11 3.45
CA VAL A 36 2.93 4.30 2.68
C VAL A 36 3.56 3.92 1.34
N VAL A 37 3.23 2.72 0.87
CA VAL A 37 3.58 2.27 -0.48
C VAL A 37 2.28 2.00 -1.22
N LEU A 38 2.02 2.80 -2.25
CA LEU A 38 0.93 2.68 -3.21
C LEU A 38 1.51 2.26 -4.56
N ALA A 39 2.18 1.10 -4.57
CA ALA A 39 2.67 0.42 -5.76
C ALA A 39 1.80 -0.83 -6.02
N ALA A 40 1.66 -1.23 -7.27
CA ALA A 40 0.72 -2.27 -7.67
C ALA A 40 1.06 -3.63 -7.04
N ASP A 41 2.33 -4.00 -7.03
CA ASP A 41 2.89 -5.18 -6.37
C ASP A 41 2.61 -5.17 -4.87
N ALA A 42 2.96 -4.09 -4.17
CA ALA A 42 2.74 -3.97 -2.73
C ALA A 42 1.26 -3.99 -2.34
N LEU A 43 0.36 -3.56 -3.23
CA LEU A 43 -1.08 -3.66 -3.01
C LEU A 43 -1.60 -5.09 -3.26
N ALA A 44 -1.07 -5.78 -4.27
CA ALA A 44 -1.38 -7.17 -4.55
C ALA A 44 -0.94 -8.08 -3.40
N ASP A 45 0.31 -7.92 -2.92
CA ASP A 45 0.85 -8.70 -1.80
C ASP A 45 -0.03 -8.57 -0.56
N ARG A 46 -0.38 -7.33 -0.15
CA ARG A 46 -1.27 -7.10 1.01
C ARG A 46 -2.66 -7.69 0.82
N ALA A 47 -3.18 -7.69 -0.41
CA ALA A 47 -4.49 -8.28 -0.69
C ALA A 47 -4.42 -9.81 -0.58
N LEU A 48 -3.35 -10.41 -1.11
CA LEU A 48 -3.08 -11.84 -1.01
C LEU A 48 -2.84 -12.26 0.44
N ASP A 49 -2.06 -11.53 1.23
CA ASP A 49 -1.84 -11.81 2.65
C ASP A 49 -3.16 -11.82 3.42
N ARG A 50 -4.01 -10.80 3.23
CA ARG A 50 -5.32 -10.74 3.87
C ARG A 50 -6.19 -11.92 3.47
N LEU A 51 -6.20 -12.28 2.18
CA LEU A 51 -6.98 -13.40 1.68
C LEU A 51 -6.44 -14.73 2.20
N GLY A 52 -5.12 -14.86 2.36
CA GLY A 52 -4.47 -16.03 2.92
C GLY A 52 -4.92 -16.30 4.35
N VAL A 53 -4.92 -15.26 5.20
CA VAL A 53 -5.45 -15.37 6.58
C VAL A 53 -6.90 -15.82 6.59
N LEU A 54 -7.73 -15.29 5.68
CA LEU A 54 -9.13 -15.71 5.57
C LEU A 54 -9.27 -17.14 5.02
N ALA A 55 -8.36 -17.57 4.14
CA ALA A 55 -8.39 -18.92 3.61
C ALA A 55 -8.00 -19.94 4.68
N GLU A 56 -7.05 -19.62 5.56
CA GLU A 56 -6.62 -20.50 6.66
C GLU A 56 -7.79 -20.93 7.56
N THR A 57 -8.78 -20.05 7.79
CA THR A 57 -9.96 -20.37 8.61
C THR A 57 -10.84 -21.46 8.00
N LEU A 58 -10.69 -21.77 6.70
CA LEU A 58 -11.41 -22.87 6.05
C LEU A 58 -10.94 -24.26 6.54
N TRP A 59 -9.75 -24.34 7.13
CA TRP A 59 -9.21 -25.56 7.73
C TRP A 59 -9.38 -25.60 9.26
N GLU A 60 -9.92 -24.55 9.88
CA GLU A 60 -10.23 -24.56 11.31
C GLU A 60 -11.47 -25.43 11.58
N PRO A 61 -11.48 -26.24 12.65
CA PRO A 61 -12.68 -26.95 13.08
C PRO A 61 -13.80 -25.95 13.38
N ALA A 62 -15.01 -26.27 12.92
CA ALA A 62 -16.21 -25.47 13.18
C ALA A 62 -16.63 -25.44 14.66
#